data_AF-A0A0Q4TUM3-F1
#
_entry.id   AF-A0A0Q4TUM3-F1
#
_cell.length_a   1.000
_cell.length_b   1.000
_cell.length_c   1.000
_cell.angle_alpha   90.00
_cell.angle_beta   90.00
_cell.angle_gamma   90.00
#
_symmetry.space_group_name_H-M   'P 1'
#
loop_
_entity.id
_entity.type
_entity.pdbx_description
1 polymer ?
#
loop_
_entity_poly.entity_id
_entity_poly.type
_entity_poly.pdbx_seq_one_letter_code
_entity_poly.pdbx_strand_id
1 'polypeptide(L)'
;MDNRAEVRDFLATRRARLSPEQAGVVSAGGQRRVPGLRRDEVARLAGVSVDYYTRLERGNLGGVSDSVLDAIARALGLDQAETDHLYDLARASVPSRRKAPVTGVQKIAQSPVQHMLDAMTGAVAMVTNTRMDLVAANALGFALYSDMYRSTLRPANHSRYIFLDPGAHDFYPDWERAANVNVAILRRDAGRNPHDAGIAALVGELSIRSDEFRARWAAHDVRRHYTGAKEFGHPAVGLLELDFQVMELQDTPGHSLTVYTAAPGSASDEGLRLLASWAATENVVERARSADPVT
;
A
#
# COMPACT_ATOMS: atom_id res chain seq x y z
N MET A 1 5.18 10.71 10.03
CA MET A 1 4.37 11.77 9.38
C MET A 1 3.44 12.37 10.43
N ASP A 2 3.02 13.63 10.27
CA ASP A 2 2.03 14.22 11.18
C ASP A 2 0.64 13.76 10.74
N ASN A 3 -0.07 12.99 11.58
CA ASN A 3 -1.42 12.51 11.27
C ASN A 3 -2.38 13.68 10.97
N ARG A 4 -2.18 14.84 11.61
CA ARG A 4 -3.00 16.03 11.33
C ARG A 4 -2.77 16.55 9.92
N ALA A 5 -1.53 16.49 9.43
CA ALA A 5 -1.21 16.87 8.06
C ALA A 5 -1.83 15.88 7.06
N GLU A 6 -1.73 14.56 7.33
CA GLU A 6 -2.31 13.53 6.46
C GLU A 6 -3.83 13.67 6.33
N VAL A 7 -4.54 13.87 7.45
CA VAL A 7 -5.98 14.15 7.47
C VAL A 7 -6.31 15.40 6.66
N ARG A 8 -5.56 16.48 6.87
CA ARG A 8 -5.79 17.75 6.18
C ARG A 8 -5.65 17.58 4.68
N ASP A 9 -4.57 16.95 4.25
CA ASP A 9 -4.25 16.82 2.84
C ASP A 9 -5.22 15.84 2.16
N PHE A 10 -5.59 14.72 2.81
CA PHE A 10 -6.62 13.80 2.33
C PHE A 10 -8.00 14.48 2.17
N LEU A 11 -8.50 15.17 3.19
CA LEU A 11 -9.82 15.83 3.09
C LEU A 11 -9.81 16.98 2.07
N ALA A 12 -8.70 17.72 1.97
CA ALA A 12 -8.54 18.79 1.00
C ALA A 12 -8.55 18.28 -0.45
N THR A 13 -7.87 17.17 -0.76
CA THR A 13 -7.85 16.60 -2.12
C THR A 13 -9.22 16.05 -2.51
N ARG A 14 -9.92 15.33 -1.62
CA ARG A 14 -11.28 14.82 -1.88
C ARG A 14 -12.29 15.94 -2.10
N ARG A 15 -12.20 17.01 -1.30
CA ARG A 15 -13.02 18.21 -1.49
C ARG A 15 -12.74 18.91 -2.82
N ALA A 16 -11.47 18.97 -3.25
CA ALA A 16 -11.08 19.60 -4.51
C ALA A 16 -11.53 18.80 -5.75
N ARG A 17 -11.68 17.47 -5.63
CA ARG A 17 -12.04 16.57 -6.74
C ARG A 17 -13.53 16.63 -7.11
N LEU A 18 -14.42 16.84 -6.15
CA LEU A 18 -15.87 16.80 -6.38
C LEU A 18 -16.40 18.18 -6.82
N SER A 19 -17.07 18.23 -7.98
CA SER A 19 -17.73 19.45 -8.44
C SER A 19 -19.05 19.70 -7.67
N PRO A 20 -19.50 20.96 -7.56
CA PRO A 20 -20.79 21.31 -6.95
C PRO A 20 -21.96 20.60 -7.60
N GLU A 21 -21.95 20.54 -8.93
CA GLU A 21 -23.02 19.97 -9.72
C GLU A 21 -23.14 18.46 -9.44
N GLN A 22 -22.01 17.75 -9.37
CA GLN A 22 -21.97 16.34 -8.97
C GLN A 22 -22.44 16.12 -7.52
N ALA A 23 -22.24 17.09 -6.64
CA ALA A 23 -22.68 17.04 -5.24
C ALA A 23 -24.12 17.54 -5.03
N GLY A 24 -24.86 17.88 -6.10
CA GLY A 24 -26.21 18.43 -6.01
C GLY A 24 -26.27 19.84 -5.41
N VAL A 25 -25.16 20.59 -5.44
CA VAL A 25 -25.06 21.97 -4.97
C VAL A 25 -25.33 22.92 -6.12
N VAL A 26 -26.42 23.68 -6.01
CA VAL A 26 -26.70 24.78 -6.94
C VAL A 26 -25.72 25.93 -6.65
N SER A 27 -24.81 26.18 -7.59
CA SER A 27 -23.86 27.29 -7.51
C SER A 27 -24.63 28.63 -7.52
N ALA A 28 -24.68 29.31 -6.37
CA ALA A 28 -25.28 30.63 -6.26
C ALA A 28 -24.37 31.68 -6.93
N GLY A 29 -24.51 31.86 -8.24
CA GLY A 29 -24.29 33.08 -9.03
C GLY A 29 -23.03 33.96 -8.86
N GLY A 30 -21.99 33.55 -8.12
CA GLY A 30 -20.81 34.37 -7.84
C GLY A 30 -19.51 33.80 -8.41
N GLN A 31 -18.51 34.67 -8.63
CA GLN A 31 -17.16 34.25 -9.05
C GLN A 31 -16.58 33.22 -8.08
N ARG A 32 -16.48 31.99 -8.56
CA ARG A 32 -16.02 30.82 -7.81
C ARG A 32 -14.50 30.73 -7.89
N ARG A 33 -13.83 30.83 -6.73
CA ARG A 33 -12.35 30.83 -6.62
C ARG A 33 -11.73 29.44 -6.58
N VAL A 34 -12.51 28.40 -6.30
CA VAL A 34 -12.03 27.00 -6.20
C VAL A 34 -12.87 26.10 -7.09
N PRO A 35 -12.25 25.17 -7.85
CA PRO A 35 -12.98 24.28 -8.75
C PRO A 35 -13.88 23.29 -8.01
N GLY A 36 -13.39 22.68 -6.91
CA GLY A 36 -14.15 21.74 -6.09
C GLY A 36 -15.06 22.38 -5.04
N LEU A 37 -15.58 21.58 -4.12
CA LEU A 37 -16.49 22.05 -3.07
C LEU A 37 -15.82 23.03 -2.10
N ARG A 38 -16.60 23.98 -1.57
CA ARG A 38 -16.21 24.85 -0.46
C ARG A 38 -16.48 24.15 0.88
N ARG A 39 -15.82 24.60 1.95
CA ARG A 39 -15.98 24.00 3.29
C ARG A 39 -17.41 24.12 3.83
N ASP A 40 -18.06 25.24 3.56
CA ASP A 40 -19.46 25.49 3.90
C ASP A 40 -20.42 24.59 3.11
N GLU A 41 -20.11 24.31 1.85
CA GLU A 41 -20.89 23.38 1.03
C GLU A 41 -20.80 21.94 1.57
N VAL A 42 -19.59 21.47 1.91
CA VAL A 42 -19.41 20.13 2.51
C VAL A 42 -20.07 20.04 3.88
N ALA A 43 -19.91 21.06 4.74
CA ALA A 43 -20.53 21.08 6.05
C ALA A 43 -22.05 20.97 5.97
N ARG A 44 -22.67 21.70 5.03
CA ARG A 44 -24.11 21.62 4.76
C ARG A 44 -24.53 20.24 4.29
N LEU A 45 -23.79 19.63 3.34
CA LEU A 45 -24.08 18.29 2.82
C LEU A 45 -23.95 17.20 3.91
N ALA A 46 -22.96 17.35 4.80
CA ALA A 46 -22.73 16.42 5.91
C ALA A 46 -23.63 16.69 7.13
N GLY A 47 -24.46 17.74 7.12
CA GLY A 47 -25.33 18.08 8.25
C GLY A 47 -24.57 18.55 9.50
N VAL A 48 -23.42 19.18 9.32
CA VAL A 48 -22.56 19.69 10.42
C VAL A 48 -22.31 21.19 10.29
N SER A 49 -21.83 21.83 11.36
CA SER A 49 -21.45 23.24 11.28
C SER A 49 -20.16 23.46 10.47
N VAL A 50 -20.05 24.62 9.82
CA VAL A 50 -18.88 25.00 9.01
C VAL A 50 -17.60 25.01 9.86
N ASP A 51 -17.69 25.51 11.10
CA ASP A 51 -16.57 25.52 12.04
C ASP A 51 -16.18 24.10 12.46
N TYR A 52 -17.15 23.19 12.61
CA TYR A 52 -16.85 21.80 12.92
C TYR A 52 -16.10 21.14 11.77
N TYR A 53 -16.63 21.19 10.54
CA TYR A 53 -15.94 20.64 9.37
C TYR A 53 -14.56 21.27 9.14
N THR A 54 -14.41 22.58 9.34
CA THR A 54 -13.11 23.26 9.23
C THR A 54 -12.10 22.74 10.25
N ARG A 55 -12.51 22.37 11.47
CA ARG A 55 -11.63 21.71 12.44
C ARG A 55 -11.24 20.30 12.00
N LEU A 56 -12.19 19.54 11.44
CA LEU A 56 -11.93 18.19 10.94
C LEU A 56 -10.93 18.22 9.77
N GLU A 57 -11.15 19.08 8.76
CA GLU A 57 -10.23 19.29 7.62
C GLU A 57 -8.87 19.84 8.08
N ARG A 58 -8.76 20.45 9.27
CA ARG A 58 -7.46 20.88 9.83
C ARG A 58 -6.71 19.78 10.58
N GLY A 59 -7.20 18.55 10.56
CA GLY A 59 -6.52 17.41 11.15
C GLY A 59 -7.10 16.91 12.47
N ASN A 60 -8.21 17.46 12.94
CA ASN A 60 -8.75 17.10 14.26
C ASN A 60 -9.88 16.06 14.17
N LEU A 61 -9.54 14.81 13.80
CA LEU A 61 -10.50 13.70 13.77
C LEU A 61 -10.61 12.92 15.11
N GLY A 62 -9.88 13.33 16.14
CA GLY A 62 -9.89 12.63 17.43
C GLY A 62 -11.27 12.67 18.10
N GLY A 63 -11.84 11.49 18.38
CA GLY A 63 -13.13 11.36 19.06
C GLY A 63 -14.36 11.70 18.22
N VAL A 64 -14.22 11.80 16.90
CA VAL A 64 -15.36 11.96 15.97
C VAL A 64 -16.16 10.66 15.93
N SER A 65 -17.49 10.76 15.95
CA SER A 65 -18.37 9.59 15.88
C SER A 65 -18.43 9.00 14.46
N ASP A 66 -18.64 7.68 14.38
CA ASP A 66 -18.83 6.96 13.10
C ASP A 66 -19.93 7.61 12.25
N SER A 67 -21.03 8.04 12.87
CA SER A 67 -22.13 8.75 12.18
C SER A 67 -21.69 10.05 11.47
N VAL A 68 -20.72 10.77 12.03
CA VAL A 68 -20.16 11.99 11.42
C VAL A 68 -19.17 11.63 10.32
N LEU A 69 -18.34 10.60 10.51
CA LEU A 69 -17.43 10.10 9.48
C LEU A 69 -18.22 9.61 8.25
N ASP A 70 -19.31 8.87 8.46
CA ASP A 70 -20.23 8.44 7.41
C ASP A 70 -20.89 9.61 6.68
N ALA A 71 -21.30 10.65 7.41
CA ALA A 71 -21.89 11.84 6.80
C ALA A 71 -20.89 12.60 5.92
N ILE A 72 -19.63 12.70 6.36
CA ILE A 72 -18.54 13.30 5.59
C ILE A 72 -18.20 12.44 4.37
N ALA A 73 -18.13 11.11 4.54
CA ALA A 73 -17.88 10.18 3.45
C ALA A 73 -18.93 10.32 2.33
N ARG A 74 -20.22 10.38 2.71
CA ARG A 74 -21.31 10.64 1.74
C ARG A 74 -21.21 12.02 1.11
N ALA A 75 -20.95 13.06 1.89
CA ALA A 75 -20.87 14.44 1.38
C ALA A 75 -19.74 14.66 0.38
N LEU A 76 -18.62 13.94 0.55
CA LEU A 76 -17.46 13.99 -0.35
C LEU A 76 -17.51 12.93 -1.46
N GLY A 77 -18.57 12.12 -1.53
CA GLY A 77 -18.70 11.03 -2.50
C GLY A 77 -17.54 10.04 -2.40
N LEU A 78 -17.08 9.73 -1.19
CA LEU A 78 -15.97 8.81 -0.97
C LEU A 78 -16.39 7.40 -1.38
N ASP A 79 -15.50 6.72 -2.10
CA ASP A 79 -15.66 5.29 -2.30
C ASP A 79 -15.41 4.51 -0.99
N GLN A 80 -15.61 3.20 -1.03
CA GLN A 80 -15.46 2.37 0.15
C GLN A 80 -14.00 2.34 0.67
N ALA A 81 -12.99 2.45 -0.20
CA ALA A 81 -11.59 2.47 0.20
C ALA A 81 -11.19 3.79 0.88
N GLU A 82 -11.66 4.89 0.31
CA GLU A 82 -11.50 6.23 0.86
C GLU A 82 -12.21 6.36 2.21
N THR A 83 -13.39 5.75 2.34
CA THR A 83 -14.15 5.69 3.59
C THR A 83 -13.37 4.93 4.66
N ASP A 84 -12.87 3.72 4.37
CA ASP A 84 -12.07 2.97 5.33
C ASP A 84 -10.82 3.74 5.79
N HIS A 85 -10.18 4.45 4.88
CA HIS A 85 -9.00 5.25 5.20
C HIS A 85 -9.34 6.44 6.09
N LEU A 86 -10.48 7.10 5.86
CA LEU A 86 -10.98 8.14 6.76
C LEU A 86 -11.17 7.59 8.18
N TYR A 87 -11.72 6.37 8.31
CA TYR A 87 -11.84 5.66 9.59
C TYR A 87 -10.47 5.32 10.21
N ASP A 88 -9.51 4.86 9.42
CA ASP A 88 -8.14 4.59 9.88
C ASP A 88 -7.48 5.86 10.43
N LEU A 89 -7.60 6.99 9.72
CA LEU A 89 -7.08 8.29 10.15
C LEU A 89 -7.75 8.81 11.43
N ALA A 90 -9.06 8.60 11.59
CA ALA A 90 -9.80 8.97 12.79
C ALA A 90 -9.35 8.12 14.00
N ARG A 91 -9.20 6.81 13.82
CA ARG A 91 -8.67 5.90 14.85
C ARG A 91 -7.25 6.27 15.25
N ALA A 92 -6.40 6.63 14.29
CA ALA A 92 -5.03 7.08 14.53
C ALA A 92 -4.94 8.45 15.22
N SER A 93 -6.02 9.26 15.19
CA SER A 93 -6.09 10.57 15.85
C SER A 93 -6.38 10.49 17.35
N VAL A 94 -6.85 9.33 17.85
CA VAL A 94 -7.04 9.10 19.28
C VAL A 94 -5.68 8.73 19.90
N PRO A 95 -5.25 9.36 21.01
CA PRO A 95 -4.02 8.98 21.70
C PRO A 95 -4.10 7.53 22.19
N SER A 96 -3.65 6.59 21.37
CA SER A 96 -3.53 5.19 21.76
C SER A 96 -2.23 5.00 22.52
N ARG A 97 -2.29 4.17 23.57
CA ARG A 97 -1.14 3.73 24.34
C ARG A 97 -0.13 3.14 23.36
N ARG A 98 1.04 3.80 23.24
CA ARG A 98 2.18 3.46 22.37
C ARG A 98 2.29 1.94 22.22
N LYS A 99 1.77 1.35 21.14
CA LYS A 99 2.09 -0.03 20.80
C LYS A 99 3.58 0.00 20.49
N ALA A 100 4.36 -0.80 21.23
CA ALA A 100 5.79 -0.90 21.00
C ALA A 100 6.04 -1.15 19.50
N PRO A 101 7.09 -0.56 18.92
CA PRO A 101 7.47 -0.89 17.55
C PRO A 101 7.60 -2.41 17.47
N VAL A 102 6.92 -3.03 16.49
CA VAL A 102 7.07 -4.46 16.23
C VAL A 102 8.45 -4.66 15.64
N THR A 103 9.48 -4.64 16.49
CA THR A 103 10.82 -5.10 16.16
C THR A 103 10.73 -6.62 16.10
N GLY A 104 10.50 -7.14 14.90
CA GLY A 104 10.29 -8.57 14.71
C GLY A 104 10.74 -9.11 13.35
N VAL A 105 11.52 -8.36 12.55
CA VAL A 105 12.16 -8.91 11.33
C VAL A 105 12.99 -10.16 11.68
N GLN A 106 13.59 -10.18 12.88
CA GLN A 106 14.42 -11.29 13.35
C GLN A 106 13.69 -12.58 13.72
N LYS A 107 12.34 -12.62 13.78
CA LYS A 107 11.61 -13.83 14.23
C LYS A 107 10.92 -14.65 13.14
N ILE A 108 10.74 -14.16 11.91
CA ILE A 108 9.93 -14.88 10.91
C ILE A 108 10.75 -15.94 10.16
N ALA A 109 12.00 -15.66 9.79
CA ALA A 109 12.86 -16.58 9.03
C ALA A 109 13.19 -17.89 9.77
N GLN A 110 12.97 -17.95 11.10
CA GLN A 110 13.13 -19.14 11.94
C GLN A 110 11.82 -19.56 12.65
N SER A 111 10.66 -19.09 12.15
CA SER A 111 9.35 -19.39 12.74
C SER A 111 8.61 -20.53 12.02
N PRO A 112 7.54 -21.06 12.63
CA PRO A 112 6.56 -21.90 11.93
C PRO A 112 6.04 -21.31 10.60
N VAL A 113 6.10 -19.99 10.43
CA VAL A 113 5.74 -19.33 9.17
C VAL A 113 6.71 -19.71 8.06
N GLN A 114 8.02 -19.81 8.31
CA GLN A 114 8.97 -20.23 7.28
C GLN A 114 8.73 -21.69 6.86
N HIS A 115 8.43 -22.60 7.80
CA HIS A 115 8.07 -23.98 7.46
C HIS A 115 6.81 -24.04 6.59
N MET A 116 5.82 -23.19 6.87
CA MET A 116 4.62 -23.08 6.03
C MET A 116 4.94 -22.55 4.63
N LEU A 117 5.79 -21.53 4.51
CA LEU A 117 6.26 -21.02 3.22
C LEU A 117 6.97 -22.12 2.42
N ASP A 118 7.91 -22.83 3.04
CA ASP A 118 8.71 -23.87 2.40
C ASP A 118 7.86 -25.07 1.95
N ALA A 119 6.75 -25.35 2.63
CA ALA A 119 5.79 -26.38 2.23
C ALA A 119 4.98 -26.01 0.96
N MET A 120 4.88 -24.72 0.60
CA MET A 120 4.21 -24.27 -0.62
C MET A 120 5.18 -24.34 -1.81
N THR A 121 5.23 -25.47 -2.51
CA THR A 121 6.20 -25.67 -3.60
C THR A 121 5.70 -25.29 -4.99
N GLY A 122 4.38 -25.28 -5.21
CA GLY A 122 3.75 -24.93 -6.49
C GLY A 122 3.21 -23.50 -6.58
N ALA A 123 3.45 -22.68 -5.56
CA ALA A 123 2.94 -21.32 -5.47
C ALA A 123 4.05 -20.38 -5.00
N VAL A 124 4.02 -19.12 -5.43
CA VAL A 124 4.92 -18.09 -4.92
C VAL A 124 4.36 -17.63 -3.58
N ALA A 125 5.13 -17.71 -2.50
CA ALA A 125 4.67 -17.33 -1.17
C ALA A 125 5.69 -16.43 -0.46
N MET A 126 5.21 -15.33 0.12
CA MET A 126 6.05 -14.35 0.78
C MET A 126 5.37 -13.61 1.92
N VAL A 127 6.16 -13.16 2.88
CA VAL A 127 5.72 -12.32 4.00
C VAL A 127 6.33 -10.94 3.84
N THR A 128 5.50 -9.92 3.95
CA THR A 128 5.91 -8.51 3.95
C THR A 128 5.47 -7.81 5.22
N ASN A 129 6.19 -6.75 5.62
CA ASN A 129 5.76 -5.86 6.70
C ASN A 129 4.96 -4.65 6.18
N THR A 130 4.47 -3.78 7.06
CA THR A 130 3.73 -2.54 6.72
C THR A 130 4.53 -1.51 5.91
N ARG A 131 5.84 -1.69 5.76
CA ARG A 131 6.70 -0.84 4.91
C ARG A 131 6.91 -1.45 3.53
N MET A 132 6.36 -2.63 3.28
CA MET A 132 6.60 -3.49 2.12
C MET A 132 8.02 -4.04 2.01
N ASP A 133 8.72 -4.17 3.13
CA ASP A 133 9.94 -4.95 3.16
C ASP A 133 9.55 -6.43 2.99
N LEU A 134 10.27 -7.14 2.14
CA LEU A 134 10.18 -8.59 2.02
C LEU A 134 10.91 -9.21 3.22
N VAL A 135 10.18 -9.84 4.13
CA VAL A 135 10.71 -10.35 5.41
C VAL A 135 11.04 -11.83 5.34
N ALA A 136 10.24 -12.60 4.59
CA ALA A 136 10.46 -14.03 4.37
C ALA A 136 9.80 -14.45 3.06
N ALA A 137 10.31 -15.51 2.44
CA ALA A 137 9.74 -16.09 1.23
C ALA A 137 10.08 -17.58 1.12
N ASN A 138 9.31 -18.30 0.32
CA ASN A 138 9.71 -19.60 -0.17
C ASN A 138 10.67 -19.46 -1.37
N ALA A 139 11.15 -20.59 -1.91
CA ALA A 139 12.07 -20.58 -3.04
C ALA A 139 11.50 -19.84 -4.27
N LEU A 140 10.22 -20.06 -4.59
CA LEU A 140 9.56 -19.37 -5.70
C LEU A 140 9.33 -17.87 -5.44
N GLY A 141 9.13 -17.46 -4.19
CA GLY A 141 9.06 -16.07 -3.76
C GLY A 141 10.35 -15.31 -4.01
N PHE A 142 11.48 -15.92 -3.60
CA PHE A 142 12.80 -15.37 -3.93
C PHE A 142 13.09 -15.41 -5.44
N ALA A 143 12.61 -16.44 -6.14
CA ALA A 143 12.77 -16.54 -7.59
C ALA A 143 12.03 -15.42 -8.33
N LEU A 144 10.73 -15.24 -8.05
CA LEU A 144 9.90 -14.24 -8.71
C LEU A 144 10.45 -12.83 -8.51
N TYR A 145 10.92 -12.50 -7.30
CA TYR A 145 11.49 -11.20 -6.96
C TYR A 145 13.02 -11.21 -6.91
N SER A 146 13.65 -12.06 -7.72
CA SER A 146 15.11 -12.28 -7.69
C SER A 146 15.91 -11.01 -7.96
N ASP A 147 15.45 -10.15 -8.86
CA ASP A 147 16.12 -8.88 -9.16
C ASP A 147 15.99 -7.86 -8.04
N MET A 148 14.81 -7.75 -7.41
CA MET A 148 14.63 -6.94 -6.19
C MET A 148 15.60 -7.37 -5.09
N TYR A 149 15.82 -8.67 -4.97
CA TYR A 149 16.71 -9.23 -3.96
C TYR A 149 18.20 -9.02 -4.30
N ARG A 150 18.57 -9.18 -5.57
CA ARG A 150 19.94 -8.99 -6.07
C ARG A 150 20.33 -7.51 -6.17
N SER A 151 19.35 -6.60 -6.23
CA SER A 151 19.55 -5.16 -6.21
C SER A 151 20.40 -4.72 -5.02
N THR A 152 21.07 -3.58 -5.10
CA THR A 152 21.82 -2.99 -3.97
C THR A 152 20.91 -2.20 -3.02
N LEU A 153 19.66 -1.97 -3.41
CA LEU A 153 18.66 -1.31 -2.58
C LEU A 153 18.32 -2.20 -1.38
N ARG A 154 18.53 -1.69 -0.17
CA ARG A 154 18.31 -2.42 1.08
C ARG A 154 17.42 -1.65 2.04
N PRO A 155 16.58 -2.35 2.84
CA PRO A 155 16.19 -3.76 2.67
C PRO A 155 15.48 -4.01 1.32
N ALA A 156 15.41 -5.28 0.90
CA ALA A 156 14.61 -5.68 -0.26
C ALA A 156 13.15 -5.26 -0.01
N ASN A 157 12.65 -4.33 -0.83
CA ASN A 157 11.43 -3.60 -0.56
C ASN A 157 10.68 -3.32 -1.87
N HIS A 158 9.40 -3.67 -1.92
CA HIS A 158 8.60 -3.56 -3.15
C HIS A 158 8.46 -2.11 -3.63
N SER A 159 8.35 -1.14 -2.70
CA SER A 159 8.25 0.28 -3.04
C SER A 159 9.57 0.84 -3.56
N ARG A 160 10.72 0.39 -3.03
CA ARG A 160 12.03 0.74 -3.61
C ARG A 160 12.18 0.14 -4.99
N TYR A 161 11.83 -1.14 -5.15
CA TYR A 161 11.97 -1.81 -6.43
C TYR A 161 11.15 -1.10 -7.51
N ILE A 162 9.86 -0.89 -7.28
CA ILE A 162 8.96 -0.34 -8.32
C ILE A 162 9.30 1.10 -8.73
N PHE A 163 9.89 1.91 -7.85
CA PHE A 163 10.15 3.34 -8.11
C PHE A 163 11.62 3.70 -8.33
N LEU A 164 12.57 2.85 -7.95
CA LEU A 164 14.00 3.18 -7.97
C LEU A 164 14.83 2.17 -8.77
N ASP A 165 14.30 0.97 -9.05
CA ASP A 165 14.99 -0.02 -9.87
C ASP A 165 14.61 0.17 -11.35
N PRO A 166 15.59 0.32 -12.26
CA PRO A 166 15.30 0.50 -13.67
C PRO A 166 14.60 -0.71 -14.31
N GLY A 167 14.75 -1.92 -13.76
CA GLY A 167 14.10 -3.14 -14.25
C GLY A 167 12.61 -3.23 -13.90
N ALA A 168 12.08 -2.31 -13.10
CA ALA A 168 10.69 -2.37 -12.65
C ALA A 168 9.67 -2.26 -13.78
N HIS A 169 9.94 -1.48 -14.83
CA HIS A 169 9.01 -1.30 -15.95
C HIS A 169 8.89 -2.56 -16.82
N ASP A 170 9.97 -3.34 -16.96
CA ASP A 170 9.91 -4.62 -17.67
C ASP A 170 9.24 -5.69 -16.80
N PHE A 171 9.47 -5.64 -15.49
CA PHE A 171 8.90 -6.59 -14.54
C PHE A 171 7.39 -6.41 -14.32
N TYR A 172 6.88 -5.18 -14.42
CA TYR A 172 5.47 -4.86 -14.30
C TYR A 172 4.91 -4.40 -15.66
N PRO A 173 4.26 -5.28 -16.45
CA PRO A 173 3.70 -4.92 -17.76
C PRO A 173 2.76 -3.70 -17.71
N ASP A 174 1.90 -3.63 -16.68
CA ASP A 174 1.13 -2.42 -16.34
C ASP A 174 1.75 -1.74 -15.10
N TRP A 175 2.92 -1.14 -15.32
CA TRP A 175 3.67 -0.45 -14.27
C TRP A 175 2.88 0.69 -13.64
N GLU A 176 2.12 1.45 -14.44
CA GLU A 176 1.27 2.54 -13.98
C GLU A 176 0.26 2.08 -12.93
N ARG A 177 -0.46 0.99 -13.21
CA ARG A 177 -1.37 0.37 -12.25
C ARG A 177 -0.63 -0.13 -11.02
N ALA A 178 0.49 -0.83 -11.20
CA ALA A 178 1.28 -1.38 -10.09
C ALA A 178 1.81 -0.28 -9.14
N ALA A 179 2.30 0.83 -9.69
CA ALA A 179 2.81 1.98 -8.95
C ALA A 179 1.69 2.67 -8.14
N ASN A 180 0.52 2.88 -8.76
CA ASN A 180 -0.64 3.45 -8.08
C ASN A 180 -1.16 2.54 -6.94
N VAL A 181 -1.18 1.23 -7.19
CA VAL A 181 -1.51 0.19 -6.21
C VAL A 181 -0.55 0.27 -5.02
N ASN A 182 0.76 0.32 -5.28
CA ASN A 182 1.80 0.43 -4.25
C ASN A 182 1.63 1.67 -3.38
N VAL A 183 1.49 2.86 -3.99
CA VAL A 183 1.31 4.13 -3.25
C VAL A 183 0.07 4.10 -2.36
N ALA A 184 -1.04 3.52 -2.85
CA ALA A 184 -2.26 3.40 -2.07
C ALA A 184 -2.10 2.52 -0.81
N ILE A 185 -1.35 1.41 -0.89
CA ILE A 185 -1.06 0.57 0.30
C ILE A 185 -0.17 1.34 1.27
N LEU A 186 0.92 1.94 0.77
CA LEU A 186 1.87 2.66 1.62
C LEU A 186 1.19 3.81 2.36
N ARG A 187 0.24 4.51 1.71
CA ARG A 187 -0.58 5.55 2.34
C ARG A 187 -1.50 5.01 3.41
N ARG A 188 -2.20 3.90 3.14
CA ARG A 188 -3.05 3.25 4.14
C ARG A 188 -2.24 2.89 5.39
N ASP A 189 -1.06 2.31 5.21
CA ASP A 189 -0.20 1.90 6.33
C ASP A 189 0.41 3.10 7.06
N ALA A 190 0.75 4.18 6.35
CA ALA A 190 1.15 5.46 6.95
C ALA A 190 0.04 6.08 7.80
N GLY A 191 -1.21 6.06 7.31
CA GLY A 191 -2.37 6.57 8.05
C GLY A 191 -2.71 5.75 9.30
N ARG A 192 -2.53 4.42 9.23
CA ARG A 192 -2.69 3.51 10.39
C ARG A 192 -1.60 3.69 11.44
N ASN A 193 -0.37 3.99 11.01
CA ASN A 193 0.81 4.09 11.87
C ASN A 193 1.56 5.41 11.65
N PRO A 194 0.95 6.58 11.97
CA PRO A 194 1.51 7.89 11.61
C PRO A 194 2.88 8.17 12.25
N HIS A 195 3.15 7.53 13.39
CA HIS A 195 4.40 7.67 14.13
C HIS A 195 5.47 6.62 13.76
N ASP A 196 5.25 5.78 12.74
CA ASP A 196 6.27 4.86 12.26
C ASP A 196 7.38 5.62 11.53
N ALA A 197 8.57 5.65 12.14
CA ALA A 197 9.73 6.35 11.60
C ALA A 197 10.27 5.70 10.31
N GLY A 198 10.08 4.39 10.12
CA GLY A 198 10.55 3.69 8.93
C GLY A 198 9.65 3.93 7.72
N ILE A 199 8.33 3.99 7.89
CA ILE A 199 7.41 4.43 6.83
C ILE A 199 7.73 5.88 6.44
N ALA A 200 7.93 6.76 7.43
CA ALA A 200 8.27 8.15 7.17
C ALA A 200 9.60 8.30 6.41
N ALA A 201 10.63 7.52 6.77
CA ALA A 201 11.92 7.51 6.09
C ALA A 201 11.79 6.98 4.65
N LEU A 202 11.05 5.90 4.43
CA LEU A 202 10.82 5.34 3.09
C LEU A 202 10.07 6.32 2.19
N VAL A 203 8.99 6.95 2.67
CA VAL A 203 8.25 7.97 1.92
C VAL A 203 9.14 9.17 1.60
N GLY A 204 9.97 9.61 2.55
CA GLY A 204 10.94 10.69 2.33
C GLY A 204 11.97 10.34 1.25
N GLU A 205 12.55 9.14 1.33
CA GLU A 205 13.50 8.61 0.35
C GLU A 205 12.88 8.58 -1.05
N LEU A 206 11.73 7.92 -1.21
CA LEU A 206 11.05 7.77 -2.50
C LEU A 206 10.61 9.11 -3.05
N SER A 207 10.12 10.01 -2.19
CA SER A 207 9.76 11.37 -2.61
C SER A 207 10.97 12.14 -3.13
N ILE A 208 12.16 12.00 -2.54
CA ILE A 208 13.36 12.70 -3.03
C ILE A 208 13.82 12.13 -4.36
N ARG A 209 13.80 10.80 -4.50
CA ARG A 209 14.48 10.07 -5.58
C ARG A 209 13.61 9.74 -6.79
N SER A 210 12.28 9.82 -6.68
CA SER A 210 11.34 9.50 -7.76
C SER A 210 10.25 10.57 -7.87
N ASP A 211 10.28 11.32 -8.97
CA ASP A 211 9.23 12.31 -9.25
C ASP A 211 7.87 11.66 -9.51
N GLU A 212 7.88 10.45 -10.07
CA GLU A 212 6.71 9.61 -10.25
C GLU A 212 6.06 9.21 -8.92
N PHE A 213 6.86 8.82 -7.93
CA PHE A 213 6.36 8.58 -6.57
C PHE A 213 5.83 9.89 -5.97
N ARG A 214 6.61 10.98 -6.06
CA ARG A 214 6.25 12.29 -5.50
C ARG A 214 4.89 12.77 -6.01
N ALA A 215 4.63 12.65 -7.31
CA ALA A 215 3.37 13.05 -7.91
C ALA A 215 2.19 12.20 -7.40
N ARG A 216 2.34 10.87 -7.38
CA ARG A 216 1.30 9.95 -6.88
C ARG A 216 1.06 10.11 -5.37
N TRP A 217 2.11 10.37 -4.61
CA TRP A 217 2.00 10.68 -3.20
C TRP A 217 1.31 12.05 -2.96
N ALA A 218 1.52 13.04 -3.82
CA ALA A 218 0.79 14.30 -3.72
C ALA A 218 -0.72 14.15 -4.05
N ALA A 219 -1.10 13.16 -4.86
CA ALA A 219 -2.50 12.93 -5.25
C ALA A 219 -3.40 12.41 -4.11
N HIS A 220 -2.82 11.84 -3.05
CA HIS A 220 -3.57 11.27 -1.91
C HIS A 220 -4.56 10.16 -2.29
N ASP A 221 -4.34 9.47 -3.40
CA ASP A 221 -5.23 8.39 -3.82
C ASP A 221 -5.12 7.17 -2.90
N VAL A 222 -6.28 6.62 -2.56
CA VAL A 222 -6.43 5.44 -1.71
C VAL A 222 -7.28 4.45 -2.50
N ARG A 223 -6.87 3.19 -2.51
CA ARG A 223 -7.59 2.10 -3.18
C ARG A 223 -7.68 0.90 -2.27
N ARG A 224 -8.79 0.15 -2.37
CA ARG A 224 -8.93 -1.17 -1.75
C ARG A 224 -8.21 -2.18 -2.63
N HIS A 225 -7.28 -2.92 -2.04
CA HIS A 225 -6.67 -4.08 -2.68
C HIS A 225 -7.47 -5.31 -2.39
N TYR A 226 -8.46 -5.65 -3.21
CA TYR A 226 -9.06 -6.97 -3.12
C TYR A 226 -9.45 -7.48 -4.51
N THR A 227 -8.89 -8.67 -4.81
CA THR A 227 -9.16 -9.60 -5.92
C THR A 227 -8.78 -9.16 -7.34
N GLY A 228 -8.02 -10.02 -8.01
CA GLY A 228 -7.63 -9.91 -9.42
C GLY A 228 -6.34 -10.66 -9.70
N ALA A 229 -6.09 -10.96 -10.97
CA ALA A 229 -4.79 -11.47 -11.41
C ALA A 229 -3.74 -10.34 -11.38
N LYS A 230 -2.49 -10.69 -11.13
CA LYS A 230 -1.30 -9.87 -11.36
C LYS A 230 -0.53 -10.41 -12.54
N GLU A 231 -0.01 -9.49 -13.34
CA GLU A 231 0.87 -9.79 -14.45
C GLU A 231 2.31 -9.42 -14.08
N PHE A 232 3.25 -10.31 -14.39
CA PHE A 232 4.68 -10.11 -14.19
C PHE A 232 5.45 -10.47 -15.46
N GLY A 233 6.35 -9.59 -15.91
CA GLY A 233 7.31 -9.87 -16.97
C GLY A 233 8.61 -10.41 -16.37
N HIS A 234 8.67 -11.69 -16.02
CA HIS A 234 9.85 -12.24 -15.38
C HIS A 234 10.97 -12.49 -16.40
N PRO A 235 12.21 -12.00 -16.19
CA PRO A 235 13.28 -12.05 -17.21
C PRO A 235 13.66 -13.48 -17.63
N ALA A 236 13.51 -14.46 -16.73
CA ALA A 236 13.86 -15.86 -17.02
C ALA A 236 12.74 -16.69 -17.66
N VAL A 237 11.46 -16.33 -17.44
CA VAL A 237 10.32 -17.19 -17.83
C VAL A 237 9.21 -16.45 -18.58
N GLY A 238 9.39 -15.16 -18.85
CA GLY A 238 8.42 -14.33 -19.56
C GLY A 238 7.22 -13.95 -18.70
N LEU A 239 6.07 -13.79 -19.36
CA LEU A 239 4.83 -13.35 -18.75
C LEU A 239 4.26 -14.40 -17.79
N LEU A 240 3.93 -13.97 -16.58
CA LEU A 240 3.20 -14.74 -15.59
C LEU A 240 1.93 -13.99 -15.19
N GLU A 241 0.78 -14.59 -15.46
CA GLU A 241 -0.53 -14.17 -14.96
C GLU A 241 -0.88 -15.00 -13.73
N LEU A 242 -0.93 -14.36 -12.55
CA LEU A 242 -1.08 -15.04 -11.27
C LEU A 242 -2.22 -14.43 -10.44
N ASP A 243 -3.14 -15.27 -9.99
CA ASP A 243 -4.08 -14.90 -8.94
C ASP A 243 -3.35 -14.71 -7.62
N PHE A 244 -3.88 -13.87 -6.74
CA PHE A 244 -3.26 -13.65 -5.44
C PHE A 244 -4.24 -13.52 -4.28
N GLN A 245 -3.76 -13.96 -3.12
CA GLN A 245 -4.44 -13.79 -1.84
C GLN A 245 -3.48 -13.14 -0.83
N VAL A 246 -3.98 -12.17 -0.07
CA VAL A 246 -3.24 -11.51 1.03
C VAL A 246 -3.94 -11.81 2.35
N MET A 247 -3.18 -12.20 3.37
CA MET A 247 -3.68 -12.56 4.69
C MET A 247 -2.78 -11.95 5.78
N GLU A 248 -3.36 -11.26 6.75
CA GLU A 248 -2.62 -10.73 7.90
C GLU A 248 -2.23 -11.85 8.88
N LEU A 249 -1.00 -11.83 9.38
CA LEU A 249 -0.52 -12.80 10.37
C LEU A 249 -0.95 -12.39 11.78
N GLN A 250 -1.81 -13.18 12.41
CA GLN A 250 -2.39 -12.87 13.73
C GLN A 250 -1.32 -12.77 14.82
N ASP A 251 -0.39 -13.73 14.86
CA ASP A 251 0.68 -13.79 15.86
C ASP A 251 1.83 -12.79 15.59
N THR A 252 1.80 -12.08 14.45
CA THR A 252 2.79 -11.06 14.13
C THR A 252 2.13 -9.85 13.46
N PRO A 253 1.40 -9.02 14.23
CA PRO A 253 0.71 -7.85 13.70
C PRO A 253 1.63 -6.95 12.88
N GLY A 254 1.11 -6.43 11.77
CA GLY A 254 1.87 -5.63 10.81
C GLY A 254 2.67 -6.46 9.78
N HIS A 255 2.49 -7.78 9.76
CA HIS A 255 2.99 -8.64 8.69
C HIS A 255 1.83 -9.29 7.94
N SER A 256 2.01 -9.46 6.63
CA SER A 256 1.03 -10.10 5.76
C SER A 256 1.69 -11.15 4.88
N LEU A 257 1.07 -12.33 4.79
CA LEU A 257 1.39 -13.36 3.83
C LEU A 257 0.68 -13.06 2.51
N THR A 258 1.42 -13.03 1.43
CA THR A 258 0.90 -13.01 0.06
C THR A 258 1.25 -14.30 -0.65
N VAL A 259 0.26 -14.94 -1.25
CA VAL A 259 0.42 -16.14 -2.07
C VAL A 259 -0.04 -15.83 -3.49
N TYR A 260 0.79 -16.15 -4.48
CA TYR A 260 0.43 -16.12 -5.89
C TYR A 260 0.30 -17.53 -6.45
N THR A 261 -0.78 -17.77 -7.18
CA THR A 261 -1.10 -19.06 -7.81
C THR A 261 -1.42 -18.88 -9.29
N ALA A 262 -1.04 -19.85 -10.10
CA ALA A 262 -1.51 -19.95 -11.48
C ALA A 262 -2.69 -20.93 -11.56
N ALA A 263 -3.57 -20.72 -12.54
CA ALA A 263 -4.59 -21.72 -12.86
C ALA A 263 -3.90 -23.04 -13.29
N PRO A 264 -4.29 -24.21 -12.75
CA PRO A 264 -3.64 -25.48 -13.08
C PRO A 264 -3.65 -25.77 -14.59
N GLY A 265 -2.49 -26.15 -15.14
CA GLY A 265 -2.35 -26.44 -16.57
C GLY A 265 -2.29 -25.21 -17.50
N SER A 266 -2.30 -23.99 -16.94
CA SER A 266 -2.09 -22.76 -17.71
C SER A 266 -0.62 -22.55 -18.09
N ALA A 267 -0.37 -21.62 -19.02
CA ALA A 267 0.99 -21.19 -19.35
C ALA A 267 1.75 -20.65 -18.12
N SER A 268 1.06 -19.93 -17.22
CA SER A 268 1.65 -19.45 -15.97
C SER A 268 2.00 -20.60 -15.00
N ASP A 269 1.23 -21.69 -14.97
CA ASP A 269 1.55 -22.88 -14.16
C ASP A 269 2.81 -23.58 -14.66
N GLU A 270 2.97 -23.69 -15.98
CA GLU A 270 4.23 -24.14 -16.59
C GLU A 270 5.37 -23.15 -16.32
N GLY A 271 5.11 -21.85 -16.44
CA GLY A 271 6.07 -20.78 -16.13
C GLY A 271 6.58 -20.83 -14.69
N LEU A 272 5.72 -21.14 -13.72
CA LEU A 272 6.14 -21.34 -12.33
C LEU A 272 7.03 -22.59 -12.16
N ARG A 273 6.75 -23.69 -12.89
CA ARG A 273 7.64 -24.87 -12.89
C ARG A 273 9.00 -24.54 -13.49
N LEU A 274 9.03 -23.84 -14.62
CA LEU A 274 10.27 -23.37 -15.24
C LEU A 274 11.05 -22.43 -14.30
N LEU A 275 10.34 -21.54 -13.60
CA LEU A 275 10.92 -20.62 -12.65
C LEU A 275 11.57 -21.37 -11.47
N ALA A 276 10.94 -22.43 -10.97
CA ALA A 276 11.50 -23.28 -9.94
C ALA A 276 12.81 -23.97 -10.41
N SER A 277 12.81 -24.52 -11.63
CA SER A 277 14.02 -25.13 -12.22
C SER A 277 15.15 -24.11 -12.38
N TRP A 278 14.83 -22.93 -12.92
CA TRP A 278 15.78 -21.83 -13.07
C TRP A 278 16.35 -21.38 -11.72
N ALA A 279 15.50 -21.23 -10.71
CA ALA A 279 15.90 -20.78 -9.38
C ALA A 279 16.88 -21.75 -8.70
N ALA A 280 16.70 -23.06 -8.93
CA ALA A 280 17.62 -24.09 -8.46
C ALA A 280 18.97 -24.01 -9.18
N THR A 281 18.98 -23.80 -10.51
CA THR A 281 20.22 -23.62 -11.28
C THR A 281 21.00 -22.37 -10.87
N GLU A 282 20.29 -21.28 -10.58
CA GLU A 282 20.89 -19.99 -10.20
C GLU A 282 21.21 -19.87 -8.70
N ASN A 283 20.96 -20.92 -7.91
CA ASN A 283 21.10 -20.93 -6.45
C ASN A 283 20.45 -19.70 -5.80
N VAL A 284 19.25 -19.31 -6.27
CA VAL A 284 18.61 -18.05 -5.88
C VAL A 284 18.38 -17.98 -4.37
N VAL A 285 18.02 -19.10 -3.73
CA VAL A 285 17.77 -19.15 -2.28
C VAL A 285 19.04 -18.99 -1.45
N GLU A 286 20.19 -19.43 -1.96
CA GLU A 286 21.49 -19.30 -1.28
C GLU A 286 22.12 -17.92 -1.47
N ARG A 287 21.78 -17.25 -2.59
CA ARG A 287 22.11 -15.84 -2.85
C ARG A 287 21.19 -14.89 -2.09
N ALA A 288 19.89 -15.21 -2.03
CA ALA A 288 19.07 -14.88 -0.87
C ALA A 288 19.67 -15.47 0.39
N ARG A 289 19.28 -15.14 1.61
CA ARG A 289 20.04 -15.56 2.82
C ARG A 289 21.49 -15.02 2.93
N SER A 290 22.33 -14.97 1.89
CA SER A 290 23.68 -14.39 1.92
C SER A 290 23.70 -12.89 1.65
N ALA A 291 22.82 -12.36 0.79
CA ALA A 291 22.74 -10.92 0.54
C ALA A 291 21.92 -10.12 1.59
N ASP A 292 21.34 -10.80 2.57
CA ASP A 292 20.84 -10.23 3.83
C ASP A 292 21.74 -10.66 5.00
N PRO A 293 22.94 -10.08 5.17
CA PRO A 293 23.61 -10.12 6.45
C PRO A 293 22.93 -9.09 7.37
N VAL A 294 21.70 -9.38 7.80
CA VAL A 294 21.07 -8.66 8.92
C VAL A 294 21.00 -9.63 10.09
N THR A 295 22.21 -9.87 10.61
CA THR A 295 22.44 -10.17 12.02
C THR A 295 22.32 -8.87 12.80
#